data_AF-A0A368SF46-F1
#
_entry.id   AF-A0A368SF46-F1
#
_cell.length_a   1.000
_cell.length_b   1.000
_cell.length_c   1.000
_cell.angle_alpha   90.00
_cell.angle_beta   90.00
_cell.angle_gamma   90.00
#
_symmetry.space_group_name_H-M   'P 1'
#
loop_
_entity.id
_entity.type
_entity.pdbx_description
1 polymer ?
#
loop_
_entity_poly.entity_id
_entity_poly.type
_entity_poly.pdbx_seq_one_letter_code
_entity_poly.pdbx_strand_id
1 'polypeptide(L)' 'MEWRQALGILYDKRVPLKLKGKRHVQQLSVAEMRTLRWICGHTRRDRVQNEDIRDSSGVAPIEEKLIQHRLRWFGHVQ' A
#
# COMPACT_ATOMS: atom_id res chain seq x y z
N MET A 1 17.81 -14.89 -26.72
CA MET A 1 18.58 -14.63 -25.49
C MET A 1 18.15 -13.26 -24.97
N GLU A 2 16.95 -13.20 -24.41
CA GLU A 2 16.16 -11.96 -24.24
C GLU A 2 16.37 -11.26 -22.89
N TRP A 3 17.53 -11.42 -22.27
CA TRP A 3 17.81 -10.79 -20.96
C TRP A 3 17.95 -9.26 -21.04
N ARG A 4 18.14 -8.71 -22.24
CA ARG A 4 18.17 -7.24 -22.47
C ARG A 4 16.77 -6.62 -22.54
N GLN A 5 15.74 -7.38 -22.95
CA GLN A 5 14.37 -6.86 -23.02
C GLN A 5 13.72 -6.79 -21.62
N ALA A 6 14.06 -7.71 -20.72
CA ALA A 6 13.55 -7.72 -19.34
C ALA A 6 14.03 -6.50 -18.51
N LEU A 7 15.27 -6.04 -18.76
CA LEU A 7 15.83 -4.83 -18.11
C LEU A 7 15.14 -3.53 -18.56
N GLY A 8 14.58 -3.52 -19.77
CA GLY A 8 13.82 -2.39 -20.30
C GLY A 8 12.61 -2.05 -19.42
N ILE A 9 11.90 -3.05 -18.90
CA ILE A 9 10.71 -2.84 -18.04
C ILE A 9 11.11 -2.32 -16.65
N LEU A 10 12.26 -2.78 -16.14
CA LEU A 10 12.78 -2.34 -14.84
C LEU A 10 13.18 -0.85 -14.90
N TYR A 11 13.81 -0.42 -15.99
CA TYR A 11 14.35 0.93 -16.20
C TYR A 11 13.54 1.84 -17.15
N ASP A 12 12.32 1.45 -17.54
CA ASP A 12 11.46 2.27 -18.40
C ASP A 12 11.00 3.54 -17.64
N LYS A 13 11.50 4.70 -18.09
CA LYS A 13 11.16 6.04 -17.59
C LYS A 13 9.81 6.55 -18.12
N ARG A 14 9.19 5.88 -19.10
CA ARG A 14 7.86 6.20 -19.64
C ARG A 14 6.73 5.70 -18.74
N VAL A 15 7.03 4.83 -17.78
CA VAL A 15 6.09 4.46 -16.72
C VAL A 15 6.25 5.47 -15.57
N PRO A 16 5.25 6.30 -15.27
CA PRO A 16 5.33 7.25 -14.16
C PRO A 16 5.70 6.51 -12.87
N LEU A 17 6.73 6.95 -12.14
CA LEU A 17 7.05 6.40 -10.80
C LEU A 17 5.82 6.39 -9.87
N LYS A 18 4.91 7.34 -10.08
CA LYS A 18 3.59 7.42 -9.43
C LYS A 18 2.73 6.16 -9.63
N LEU A 19 2.84 5.44 -10.75
CA LEU A 19 2.05 4.24 -11.07
C LEU A 19 2.70 2.94 -10.55
N LYS A 20 4.04 2.85 -10.53
CA LYS A 20 4.75 1.68 -9.96
C LYS A 20 4.50 1.53 -8.45
N GLY A 21 4.32 2.63 -7.71
CA GLY A 21 3.98 2.62 -6.28
C GLY A 21 2.50 2.38 -5.97
N LYS A 22 1.57 2.95 -6.76
CA LYS A 22 0.13 2.93 -6.47
C LYS A 22 -0.48 1.54 -6.41
N ARG A 23 -0.11 0.64 -7.33
CA ARG A 23 -0.62 -0.74 -7.31
C ARG A 23 -0.16 -1.48 -6.05
N HIS A 24 1.10 -1.32 -5.66
CA HIS A 24 1.62 -1.94 -4.43
C HIS A 24 0.95 -1.38 -3.18
N VAL A 25 0.74 -0.06 -3.10
CA VAL A 25 0.01 0.58 -2.00
C VAL A 25 -1.44 0.08 -1.93
N GLN A 26 -2.13 -0.04 -3.07
CA GLN A 26 -3.48 -0.60 -3.12
C GLN A 26 -3.52 -2.05 -2.64
N GLN A 27 -2.58 -2.90 -3.08
CA GLN A 27 -2.50 -4.29 -2.63
C GLN A 27 -2.27 -4.38 -1.12
N LEU A 28 -1.39 -3.54 -0.58
CA LEU A 28 -1.16 -3.45 0.86
C LEU A 28 -2.41 -2.98 1.61
N SER A 29 -3.15 -2.00 1.09
CA SER A 29 -4.41 -1.53 1.70
C SER A 29 -5.49 -2.61 1.68
N VAL A 30 -5.56 -3.43 0.63
CA VAL A 30 -6.49 -4.58 0.57
C VAL A 30 -6.09 -5.65 1.58
N ALA A 31 -4.80 -5.96 1.69
CA ALA A 31 -4.30 -6.92 2.68
C ALA A 31 -4.56 -6.44 4.12
N GLU A 32 -4.29 -5.17 4.42
CA GLU A 32 -4.59 -4.53 5.70
C GLU A 32 -6.08 -4.68 6.05
N MET A 33 -6.98 -4.28 5.15
CA MET A 33 -8.42 -4.35 5.41
C MET A 33 -8.93 -5.78 5.57
N ARG A 34 -8.34 -6.75 4.85
CA ARG A 34 -8.69 -8.16 5.02
C ARG A 34 -8.31 -8.67 6.42
N THR A 35 -7.13 -8.28 6.91
CA THR A 35 -6.67 -8.64 8.25
C THR A 35 -7.50 -7.97 9.34
N LEU A 36 -7.77 -6.66 9.23
CA LEU A 36 -8.60 -5.94 10.21
C LEU A 36 -10.00 -6.53 10.29
N ARG A 37 -10.64 -6.80 9.14
CA ARG A 37 -11.94 -7.47 9.10
C ARG A 37 -11.91 -8.84 9.74
N TRP A 38 -10.85 -9.62 9.52
CA TRP A 38 -10.72 -10.94 10.13
C TRP A 38 -10.58 -10.88 11.66
N ILE A 39 -9.76 -9.97 12.18
CA ILE A 39 -9.55 -9.79 13.62
C ILE A 39 -10.84 -9.30 14.30
N CYS A 40 -11.54 -8.34 13.69
CA CYS A 40 -12.80 -7.83 14.21
C CYS A 40 -14.00 -8.75 13.95
N GLY A 41 -13.82 -9.88 13.25
CA GLY A 41 -14.91 -10.80 12.90
C GLY A 41 -15.91 -10.24 11.87
N HIS A 42 -15.56 -9.15 11.17
CA HIS A 42 -16.43 -8.52 10.18
C HIS A 42 -16.43 -9.26 8.85
N THR A 43 -17.63 -9.55 8.36
CA THR A 43 -17.88 -10.17 7.07
C THR A 43 -18.37 -9.14 6.05
N ARG A 44 -18.47 -9.54 4.76
CA ARG A 44 -19.03 -8.66 3.72
C ARG A 44 -20.52 -8.34 3.94
N ARG A 45 -21.24 -9.11 4.76
CA ARG A 45 -22.67 -8.89 5.03
C ARG A 45 -22.92 -7.73 5.99
N ASP A 46 -21.94 -7.42 6.83
CA ASP A 46 -22.07 -6.38 7.86
C ASP A 46 -22.09 -4.98 7.26
N ARG A 47 -21.66 -4.83 5.99
CA ARG A 47 -21.65 -3.56 5.23
C ARG A 47 -20.95 -2.40 5.96
N VAL A 48 -20.11 -2.70 6.95
CA VAL A 48 -19.30 -1.72 7.69
C VAL A 48 -18.26 -1.11 6.75
N GLN A 49 -18.12 0.22 6.79
CA GLN A 49 -17.16 0.94 5.97
C GLN A 49 -15.73 0.64 6.42
N ASN A 50 -14.76 0.85 5.53
CA ASN A 50 -13.37 0.55 5.86
C ASN A 50 -12.81 1.56 6.87
N GLU A 51 -13.30 2.80 6.79
CA GLU A 51 -12.99 3.93 7.65
C GLU A 51 -13.40 3.62 9.08
N ASP A 52 -14.66 3.21 9.30
CA ASP A 52 -15.17 2.83 10.63
C ASP A 52 -14.35 1.69 11.28
N ILE A 53 -13.92 0.70 10.48
CA ILE A 53 -13.09 -0.42 10.96
C ILE A 53 -11.71 0.08 11.40
N ARG A 54 -11.13 1.02 10.67
CA ARG A 54 -9.82 1.61 11.01
C ARG A 54 -9.90 2.47 12.25
N ASP A 55 -10.95 3.30 12.35
CA ASP A 55 -11.20 4.16 13.51
C ASP A 55 -11.43 3.33 14.76
N SER A 56 -12.28 2.29 14.66
CA SER A 56 -12.50 1.35 15.77
C SER A 56 -11.24 0.56 16.15
N SER A 57 -10.33 0.31 15.21
CA SER A 57 -9.07 -0.39 15.48
C SER A 57 -7.95 0.56 15.95
N GLY A 58 -8.14 1.88 15.84
CA GLY A 58 -7.10 2.89 16.08
C GLY A 58 -5.91 2.79 15.12
N VAL A 59 -6.09 2.19 13.93
CA VAL A 59 -5.01 1.93 12.98
C VAL A 59 -5.00 3.01 11.89
N ALA A 60 -3.91 3.79 11.86
CA ALA A 60 -3.66 4.72 10.76
C ALA A 60 -3.48 3.97 9.41
N PRO A 61 -4.00 4.52 8.29
CA PRO A 61 -3.91 3.89 6.97
C PRO A 61 -2.49 3.51 6.57
N ILE A 62 -2.32 2.37 5.91
CA ILE A 62 -1.01 1.92 5.44
C ILE A 62 -0.28 2.93 4.55
N GLU A 63 -1.01 3.72 3.76
CA GLU A 63 -0.44 4.76 2.91
C GLU A 63 0.27 5.85 3.73
N GLU A 64 -0.33 6.26 4.85
CA GLU A 64 0.25 7.25 5.74
C GLU A 64 1.52 6.73 6.41
N LYS A 65 1.52 5.48 6.87
CA LYS A 65 2.72 4.82 7.42
C LYS A 65 3.85 4.73 6.39
N LEU A 66 3.53 4.46 5.13
CA LEU A 66 4.52 4.42 4.04
C LEU A 66 5.09 5.82 3.76
N ILE A 67 4.27 6.87 3.82
CA ILE A 67 4.72 8.26 3.68
C ILE A 67 5.65 8.62 4.84
N GLN A 68 5.26 8.35 6.09
CA GLN A 68 6.07 8.60 7.28
C GLN A 68 7.42 7.87 7.22
N HIS A 69 7.41 6.59 6.84
CA HIS A 69 8.64 5.81 6.69
C HIS A 69 9.57 6.38 5.60
N ARG A 70 8.99 6.80 4.47
CA ARG A 70 9.74 7.45 3.39
C ARG A 70 10.34 8.79 3.84
N LEU A 71 9.59 9.61 4.57
CA LEU A 71 10.09 10.89 5.11
C LEU A 71 11.20 10.68 6.13
N ARG A 72 11.07 9.68 7.01
CA ARG A 72 12.13 9.29 7.94
C ARG A 72 13.42 8.89 7.22
N TRP A 73 13.29 8.15 6.12
CA TRP A 73 14.45 7.80 5.29
C TRP A 73 15.12 9.05 4.70
N PHE A 74 14.36 10.00 4.17
CA PHE A 74 14.93 11.25 3.64
C PHE A 74 15.60 12.11 4.72
N GLY A 75 15.03 12.18 5.93
CA GLY A 75 15.65 12.90 7.05
C GLY A 75 16.92 12.26 7.60
N HIS A 76 17.19 10.99 7.28
CA HIS A 76 18.43 10.28 7.65
C HIS A 76 19.52 10.35 6.57
N VAL A 77 19.14 10.70 5.33
CA VAL A 77 20.04 10.77 4.16
C VAL A 77 20.65 12.17 3.98
N GLN A 78 20.24 13.15 4.79
CA GLN A 78 20.78 14.52 4.79
C GLN A 78 21.89 14.69 5.85
#